data_AF-A0A2S6SZ66-F1
#
_entry.id   AF-A0A2S6SZ66-F1
#
_cell.length_a   1.000
_cell.length_b   1.000
_cell.length_c   1.000
_cell.angle_alpha   90.00
_cell.angle_beta   90.00
_cell.angle_gamma   90.00
#
_symmetry.space_group_name_H-M   'P 1'
#
loop_
_entity.id
_entity.type
_entity.pdbx_description
1 polymer ?
#
loop_
_entity_poly.entity_id
_entity_poly.type
_entity_poly.pdbx_seq_one_letter_code
_entity_poly.pdbx_strand_id
1 'polypeptide(L)'
;ICMGTIAELYKNMGGEVFILGKPSCEIYEESTKKISNIDKSKILAIGDSIHHDIVGANNFGIDSLLITSGIHHDCFDQSSPQWQSDRNKLQKFGNEPTFVCSNFNN
;
A
#
# COMPACT_ATOMS: atom_id res chain seq x y z
N ILE A 1 -9.37 -18.14 2.88
CA ILE A 1 -8.78 -17.61 4.13
C ILE A 1 -7.53 -16.84 3.72
N CYS A 2 -7.53 -15.51 3.84
CA CYS A 2 -6.33 -14.70 3.57
C CYS A 2 -5.32 -14.89 4.71
N MET A 3 -4.02 -14.75 4.44
CA MET A 3 -2.92 -14.98 5.40
C MET A 3 -3.14 -14.26 6.75
N GLY A 4 -3.78 -13.08 6.75
CA GLY A 4 -4.09 -12.31 7.97
C GLY A 4 -5.32 -12.75 8.75
N THR A 5 -6.20 -13.59 8.19
CA THR A 5 -7.51 -13.90 8.80
C THR A 5 -7.36 -14.66 10.13
N ILE A 6 -6.44 -15.62 10.20
CA ILE A 6 -6.19 -16.38 11.42
C ILE A 6 -5.57 -15.49 12.50
N ALA A 7 -4.63 -14.62 12.10
CA ALA A 7 -3.98 -13.69 13.00
C ALA A 7 -4.99 -12.68 13.58
N GLU A 8 -5.90 -12.17 12.76
CA GLU A 8 -6.97 -11.27 13.20
C GLU A 8 -7.93 -11.96 14.18
N LEU A 9 -8.34 -13.21 13.88
CA LEU A 9 -9.16 -14.00 14.80
C LEU A 9 -8.46 -14.22 16.15
N TYR A 10 -7.18 -14.60 16.13
CA TYR A 10 -6.40 -14.81 17.34
C TYR A 10 -6.26 -13.53 18.17
N LYS A 11 -6.03 -12.38 17.51
CA LYS A 11 -6.01 -11.06 18.15
C LYS A 11 -7.35 -10.72 18.80
N ASN A 12 -8.46 -10.99 18.13
CA ASN A 12 -9.81 -10.77 18.67
C ASN A 12 -10.14 -11.67 19.87
N MET A 13 -9.46 -12.81 20.00
CA MET A 13 -9.53 -13.70 21.17
C MET A 13 -8.62 -13.24 22.32
N GLY A 14 -7.89 -12.11 22.18
CA GLY A 14 -6.96 -11.58 23.18
C GLY A 14 -5.53 -12.10 23.03
N GLY A 15 -5.23 -12.85 21.96
CA GLY A 15 -3.88 -13.28 21.64
C GLY A 15 -3.00 -12.14 21.14
N GLU A 16 -1.70 -12.20 21.42
CA GLU A 16 -0.73 -11.23 20.89
C GLU A 16 -0.31 -11.61 19.48
N VAL A 17 -0.26 -10.63 18.58
CA VAL A 17 0.06 -10.82 17.15
C VAL A 17 1.02 -9.73 16.70
N PHE A 18 2.12 -10.16 16.08
CA PHE A 18 3.10 -9.28 15.43
C PHE A 18 2.93 -9.37 13.92
N ILE A 19 2.70 -8.24 13.25
CA ILE A 19 2.60 -8.15 11.79
C ILE A 19 3.90 -7.53 11.29
N LEU A 20 4.74 -8.32 10.62
CA LEU A 20 6.01 -7.87 10.04
C LEU A 20 5.90 -7.50 8.56
N GLY A 21 4.74 -7.74 7.95
CA GLY A 21 4.46 -7.37 6.57
C GLY A 21 3.87 -5.95 6.46
N LYS A 22 3.59 -5.51 5.24
CA LYS A 22 2.85 -4.26 4.99
C LYS A 22 1.55 -4.23 5.81
N PRO A 23 1.17 -3.11 6.45
CA PRO A 23 1.72 -1.76 6.29
C PRO A 23 2.89 -1.40 7.24
N SER A 24 3.51 -2.38 7.90
CA SER A 24 4.62 -2.14 8.83
C SER A 24 5.86 -1.59 8.10
N CYS A 25 6.60 -0.66 8.73
CA CYS A 25 7.79 -0.05 8.11
C CYS A 25 8.97 -1.04 8.02
N GLU A 26 8.98 -2.05 8.88
CA GLU A 26 10.01 -3.08 9.00
C GLU A 26 10.24 -3.81 7.68
N ILE A 27 9.20 -4.03 6.87
CA ILE A 27 9.37 -4.68 5.55
C ILE A 27 10.18 -3.79 4.59
N TYR A 28 10.02 -2.47 4.65
CA TYR A 28 10.76 -1.52 3.82
C TYR A 28 12.19 -1.35 4.33
N GLU A 29 12.38 -1.29 5.64
CA GLU A 29 13.71 -1.31 6.27
C GLU A 29 14.49 -2.56 5.84
N GLU A 30 13.87 -3.74 5.96
CA GLU A 30 14.49 -5.00 5.55
C GLU A 30 14.77 -5.07 4.05
N SER A 31 13.88 -4.53 3.22
CA SER A 31 14.07 -4.48 1.76
C SER A 31 15.21 -3.54 1.35
N THR A 32 15.48 -2.51 2.14
CA THR A 32 16.47 -1.48 1.84
C THR A 32 17.79 -1.64 2.60
N LYS A 33 17.87 -2.55 3.58
CA LYS A 33 19.00 -2.69 4.52
C LYS A 33 20.39 -2.84 3.90
N LYS A 34 20.47 -3.36 2.66
CA LYS A 34 21.74 -3.59 1.94
C LYS A 34 22.18 -2.38 1.11
N ILE A 35 21.34 -1.36 0.99
CA ILE A 35 21.61 -0.14 0.21
C ILE A 35 22.18 0.90 1.17
N SER A 36 23.47 1.22 1.02
CA SER A 36 24.10 2.29 1.80
C SER A 36 23.63 3.66 1.33
N ASN A 37 23.48 4.61 2.26
CA ASN A 37 23.09 5.99 2.01
C ASN A 37 21.84 6.13 1.13
N ILE A 38 20.81 5.34 1.46
CA ILE A 38 19.58 5.33 0.67
C ILE A 38 18.89 6.70 0.69
N ASP A 39 18.64 7.24 -0.50
CA ASP A 39 17.87 8.46 -0.69
C ASP A 39 16.41 8.07 -0.91
N LYS A 40 15.58 8.27 0.13
CA LYS A 40 14.15 7.91 0.12
C LYS A 40 13.37 8.60 -1.00
N SER A 41 13.81 9.77 -1.46
CA SER A 41 13.17 10.48 -2.59
C SER A 41 13.31 9.77 -3.94
N LYS A 42 14.16 8.73 -4.01
CA LYS A 42 14.39 7.92 -5.21
C LYS A 42 13.77 6.54 -5.13
N ILE A 43 12.94 6.28 -4.12
CA ILE A 43 12.25 5.01 -3.93
C ILE A 43 10.78 5.19 -4.27
N LEU A 44 10.28 4.30 -5.12
CA LEU A 44 8.86 4.21 -5.44
C LEU A 44 8.33 2.84 -5.00
N ALA A 45 7.38 2.82 -4.07
CA ALA A 45 6.61 1.63 -3.75
C ALA A 45 5.50 1.46 -4.79
N ILE A 46 5.35 0.26 -5.34
CA ILE A 46 4.32 -0.05 -6.35
C ILE A 46 3.43 -1.16 -5.80
N GLY A 47 2.12 -0.96 -5.83
CA GLY A 47 1.16 -1.94 -5.34
C GLY A 47 -0.28 -1.55 -5.61
N ASP A 48 -1.22 -2.45 -5.35
CA ASP A 48 -2.64 -2.27 -5.65
C ASP A 48 -3.51 -2.10 -4.40
N SER A 49 -2.93 -2.21 -3.21
CA SER A 49 -3.64 -2.14 -1.94
C SER A 49 -3.35 -0.86 -1.17
N ILE A 50 -4.39 -0.06 -0.93
CA ILE A 50 -4.24 1.15 -0.10
C ILE A 50 -3.88 0.81 1.33
N HIS A 51 -4.56 -0.18 1.90
CA HIS A 51 -4.40 -0.55 3.31
C HIS A 51 -3.03 -1.14 3.65
N HIS A 52 -2.29 -1.62 2.65
CA HIS A 52 -1.00 -2.27 2.84
C HIS A 52 0.12 -1.49 2.14
N ASP A 53 0.06 -1.33 0.82
CA ASP A 53 1.15 -0.77 0.01
C ASP A 53 1.29 0.73 0.22
N ILE A 54 0.19 1.46 0.09
CA ILE A 54 0.20 2.92 0.16
C ILE A 54 0.44 3.39 1.59
N VAL A 55 -0.27 2.83 2.56
CA VAL A 55 -0.01 3.11 3.98
C VAL A 55 1.43 2.74 4.36
N GLY A 56 1.94 1.60 3.89
CA GLY A 56 3.31 1.18 4.16
C GLY A 56 4.35 2.15 3.59
N ALA A 57 4.17 2.60 2.36
CA ALA A 57 5.04 3.59 1.72
C ALA A 57 5.01 4.94 2.45
N ASN A 58 3.81 5.41 2.82
CA ASN A 58 3.62 6.65 3.57
C ASN A 58 4.29 6.58 4.95
N ASN A 59 4.12 5.45 5.68
CA ASN A 59 4.78 5.21 6.96
C ASN A 59 6.31 5.20 6.83
N PHE A 60 6.83 4.64 5.74
CA PHE A 60 8.27 4.62 5.49
C PHE A 60 8.80 5.96 4.93
N GLY A 61 7.93 6.86 4.47
CA GLY A 61 8.28 8.17 3.94
C GLY A 61 8.89 8.11 2.54
N ILE A 62 8.32 7.31 1.64
CA ILE A 62 8.72 7.17 0.24
C ILE A 62 7.53 7.39 -0.69
N ASP A 63 7.80 7.64 -1.97
CA ASP A 63 6.73 7.78 -2.96
C ASP A 63 6.01 6.45 -3.20
N SER A 64 4.74 6.54 -3.61
CA SER A 64 3.92 5.37 -3.92
C SER A 64 3.14 5.51 -5.23
N LEU A 65 3.03 4.40 -5.95
CA LEU A 65 2.21 4.23 -7.15
C LEU A 65 1.12 3.20 -6.86
N LEU A 66 -0.13 3.65 -6.85
CA LEU A 66 -1.29 2.76 -6.73
C LEU A 66 -1.69 2.22 -8.11
N ILE A 67 -1.66 0.89 -8.24
CA ILE A 67 -2.18 0.18 -9.40
C ILE A 67 -3.70 0.06 -9.27
N THR A 68 -4.41 0.89 -10.02
CA THR A 68 -5.88 1.03 -9.89
C THR A 68 -6.64 -0.10 -10.57
N SER A 69 -5.99 -0.99 -11.31
CA SER A 69 -6.61 -2.17 -11.91
C SER A 69 -6.62 -3.42 -11.01
N GLY A 70 -6.04 -3.34 -9.81
CA GLY A 70 -6.01 -4.44 -8.85
C GLY A 70 -7.21 -4.48 -7.90
N ILE A 71 -7.00 -4.78 -6.61
CA ILE A 71 -8.09 -5.03 -5.65
C ILE A 71 -9.10 -3.88 -5.49
N HIS A 72 -8.71 -2.65 -5.84
CA HIS A 72 -9.54 -1.47 -5.74
C HIS A 72 -10.14 -1.02 -7.09
N HIS A 73 -10.17 -1.88 -8.11
CA HIS A 73 -10.58 -1.51 -9.47
C HIS A 73 -11.95 -0.83 -9.59
N ASP A 74 -12.93 -1.25 -8.79
CA ASP A 74 -14.28 -0.67 -8.77
C ASP A 74 -14.33 0.79 -8.30
N CYS A 75 -13.25 1.28 -7.69
CA CYS A 75 -13.14 2.66 -7.21
C CYS A 75 -12.59 3.64 -8.26
N PHE A 76 -12.12 3.15 -9.42
CA PHE A 76 -11.43 3.97 -10.41
C PHE A 76 -11.97 3.76 -11.83
N ASP A 77 -11.89 4.82 -12.64
CA ASP A 77 -12.02 4.70 -14.09
C ASP A 77 -10.70 4.16 -14.66
N GLN A 78 -10.74 3.01 -15.32
CA GLN A 78 -9.54 2.35 -15.83
C GLN A 78 -8.97 3.02 -17.09
N SER A 79 -9.79 3.80 -17.80
CA SER A 79 -9.33 4.56 -18.97
C SER A 79 -8.57 5.83 -18.58
N SER A 80 -8.93 6.44 -17.43
CA SER A 80 -8.29 7.63 -16.89
C SER A 80 -8.36 7.60 -15.36
N PRO A 81 -7.44 6.86 -14.71
CA PRO A 81 -7.46 6.74 -13.25
C PRO A 81 -7.05 8.07 -12.61
N GLN A 82 -7.87 8.56 -11.68
CA GLN A 82 -7.60 9.77 -10.92
C GLN A 82 -7.88 9.54 -9.44
N TRP A 83 -6.94 9.97 -8.59
CA TRP A 83 -7.13 9.92 -7.15
C TRP A 83 -8.30 10.80 -6.70
N GLN A 84 -8.29 12.06 -7.12
CA GLN A 84 -9.38 13.00 -6.85
C GLN A 84 -10.49 12.79 -7.88
N SER A 85 -11.45 11.92 -7.57
CA SER A 85 -12.65 11.71 -8.38
C SER A 85 -13.84 11.32 -7.52
N ASP A 86 -15.05 11.68 -7.92
CA ASP A 86 -16.28 11.35 -7.18
C ASP A 86 -16.51 9.83 -7.06
N ARG A 87 -15.93 9.05 -7.97
CA ARG A 87 -15.98 7.57 -7.92
C ARG A 87 -15.04 6.98 -6.87
N ASN A 88 -13.93 7.66 -6.58
CA ASN A 88 -12.94 7.14 -5.66
C ASN A 88 -13.39 7.27 -4.20
N LYS A 89 -14.05 6.22 -3.72
CA LYS A 89 -14.50 6.09 -2.32
C LYS A 89 -13.36 5.92 -1.32
N LEU A 90 -12.12 5.76 -1.77
CA LEU A 90 -10.96 5.51 -0.91
C LEU A 90 -10.39 6.80 -0.30
N GLN A 91 -10.76 7.98 -0.83
CA GLN A 91 -10.36 9.28 -0.28
C GLN A 91 -10.70 9.44 1.21
N LYS A 92 -11.76 8.75 1.69
CA LYS A 92 -12.15 8.74 3.10
C LYS A 92 -11.10 8.18 4.06
N PHE A 93 -10.12 7.42 3.56
CA PHE A 93 -9.09 6.79 4.38
C PHE A 93 -7.90 7.71 4.68
N GLY A 94 -7.83 8.90 4.07
CA GLY A 94 -6.77 9.89 4.33
C GLY A 94 -5.35 9.47 3.93
N ASN A 95 -5.21 8.34 3.24
CA ASN A 95 -3.93 7.81 2.76
C ASN A 95 -3.91 7.92 1.24
N GLU A 96 -3.29 8.99 0.75
CA GLU A 96 -3.17 9.30 -0.68
C GLU A 96 -1.86 8.71 -1.24
N PRO A 97 -1.90 8.04 -2.40
CA PRO A 97 -0.71 7.66 -3.13
C PRO A 97 -0.10 8.86 -3.85
N THR A 98 1.21 8.86 -4.07
CA THR A 98 1.87 9.92 -4.87
C THR A 98 1.38 9.88 -6.33
N PHE A 99 1.17 8.67 -6.86
CA PHE A 99 0.78 8.44 -8.25
C PHE A 99 -0.30 7.35 -8.36
N VAL A 100 -1.08 7.38 -9.43
CA VAL A 100 -2.05 6.33 -9.78
C VAL A 100 -1.81 5.84 -11.21
N CYS A 101 -2.01 4.55 -11.47
CA CYS A 101 -1.87 3.96 -12.80
C CYS A 101 -2.79 2.76 -12.97
N SER A 102 -3.50 2.67 -14.10
CA SER A 102 -4.37 1.53 -14.42
C SER A 102 -3.67 0.44 -15.23
N ASN A 103 -2.61 0.77 -15.97
CA ASN A 103 -1.88 -0.17 -16.80
C ASN A 103 -0.37 -0.12 -16.52
N PHE A 104 0.13 -1.17 -15.87
CA PHE A 104 1.54 -1.32 -15.55
C PHE A 104 2.13 -2.43 -16.43
N ASN A 105 2.55 -2.06 -17.64
CA ASN A 105 3.26 -2.95 -18.55
C ASN A 105 4.77 -2.76 -18.38
N ASN A 106 5.47 -3.86 -18.06
CA ASN A 106 6.93 -3.94 -18.07
C ASN A 106 7.48 -4.09 -19.49
#